data_AF-A0AA46QDQ3-F1
#
_entry.id   AF-A0AA46QDQ3-F1
#
_cell.length_a   1.000
_cell.length_b   1.000
_cell.length_c   1.000
_cell.angle_alpha   90.00
_cell.angle_beta   90.00
_cell.angle_gamma   90.00
#
_symmetry.space_group_name_H-M   'P 1'
#
loop_
_entity.id
_entity.type
_entity.pdbx_description
1 polymer ?
#
loop_
_entity_poly.entity_id
_entity_poly.type
_entity_poly.pdbx_seq_one_letter_code
_entity_poly.pdbx_strand_id
1 'polypeptide(L)'
;MSTQSQQAPTKTEYFNLTIKGMGYLSNIRQVNGPNGTFISCVVNGLSGPTDNASYTRFDVTVAGKEASSLINRCQKSVDEDKKVLIGFVLSNPKTDIFTLNSGEHAGEQRVSLKARLIKVDWIKIGQEKVYQAEKSDSTPPQQGSAQQQYAENSF
;
A
#
# COMPACT_ATOMS: atom_id res chain seq x y z
N MET A 1 31.71 22.91 -35.16
CA MET A 1 30.74 21.87 -34.79
C MET A 1 31.46 20.80 -33.99
N SER A 2 31.22 20.70 -32.68
CA SER A 2 31.66 19.57 -31.85
C SER A 2 30.68 19.38 -30.67
N THR A 3 29.71 18.51 -30.92
CA THR A 3 28.93 17.65 -30.02
C THR A 3 28.96 17.88 -28.50
N GLN A 4 27.84 18.36 -27.94
CA GLN A 4 27.46 18.18 -26.54
C GLN A 4 27.02 16.72 -26.32
N SER A 5 27.67 16.02 -25.39
CA SER A 5 27.24 14.71 -24.90
C SER A 5 26.02 14.88 -23.99
N GLN A 6 24.89 14.32 -24.40
CA GLN A 6 23.69 14.20 -23.59
C GLN A 6 23.91 13.11 -22.54
N GLN A 7 24.11 13.50 -21.27
CA GLN A 7 24.10 12.56 -20.14
C GLN A 7 22.70 11.99 -19.98
N ALA A 8 22.56 10.67 -20.13
CA ALA A 8 21.34 9.96 -19.80
C ALA A 8 21.00 10.17 -18.31
N PRO A 9 19.71 10.35 -17.93
CA PRO A 9 19.34 10.53 -16.55
C PRO A 9 19.78 9.32 -15.73
N THR A 10 20.59 9.55 -14.70
CA THR A 10 21.02 8.54 -13.74
C THR A 10 19.80 8.00 -13.02
N LYS A 11 19.37 6.79 -13.39
CA LYS A 11 18.28 6.08 -12.72
C LYS A 11 18.74 5.72 -11.31
N THR A 12 18.22 6.41 -10.30
CA THR A 12 18.45 6.02 -8.90
C THR A 12 17.74 4.70 -8.64
N GLU A 13 18.48 3.70 -8.18
CA GLU A 13 17.94 2.40 -7.79
C GLU A 13 17.53 2.43 -6.30
N TYR A 14 16.44 1.76 -5.99
CA TYR A 14 15.89 1.70 -4.63
C TYR A 14 15.57 0.25 -4.28
N PHE A 15 15.80 -0.13 -3.02
CA PHE A 15 15.29 -1.39 -2.47
C PHE A 15 13.80 -1.27 -2.19
N ASN A 16 13.04 -2.31 -2.52
CA ASN A 16 11.60 -2.36 -2.29
C ASN A 16 11.28 -3.31 -1.13
N LEU A 17 10.68 -2.78 -0.07
CA LEU A 17 9.97 -3.57 0.94
C LEU A 17 8.48 -3.38 0.74
N THR A 18 7.77 -4.45 0.40
CA THR A 18 6.34 -4.40 0.06
C THR A 18 5.51 -5.45 0.79
N ILE A 19 4.25 -5.13 1.04
CA ILE A 19 3.23 -6.05 1.53
C ILE A 19 2.13 -6.10 0.48
N LYS A 20 1.84 -7.30 -0.04
CA LYS A 20 0.73 -7.54 -0.96
C LYS A 20 -0.39 -8.24 -0.22
N GLY A 21 -1.62 -7.81 -0.43
CA GLY A 21 -2.75 -8.40 0.27
C GLY A 21 -4.09 -7.87 -0.21
N MET A 22 -5.13 -8.23 0.53
CA MET A 22 -6.46 -7.64 0.39
C MET A 22 -6.98 -7.17 1.74
N GLY A 23 -7.85 -6.17 1.72
CA GLY A 23 -8.35 -5.58 2.94
C GLY A 23 -9.47 -4.59 2.71
N TYR A 24 -10.17 -4.26 3.79
CA TYR A 24 -11.26 -3.29 3.74
C TYR A 24 -10.71 -1.87 3.87
N LEU A 25 -11.17 -1.01 2.97
CA LEU A 25 -10.83 0.41 2.91
C LEU A 25 -11.83 1.22 3.73
N SER A 26 -11.34 2.13 4.57
CA SER A 26 -12.16 3.03 5.37
C SER A 26 -11.45 4.36 5.64
N ASN A 27 -12.18 5.33 6.20
CA ASN A 27 -11.63 6.60 6.72
C ASN A 27 -10.74 7.35 5.71
N ILE A 28 -11.22 7.47 4.46
CA ILE A 28 -10.54 8.22 3.40
C ILE A 28 -10.67 9.72 3.71
N ARG A 29 -9.54 10.42 3.79
CA ARG A 29 -9.49 11.85 4.08
C ARG A 29 -8.30 12.51 3.40
N GLN A 30 -8.44 13.81 3.13
CA GLN A 30 -7.31 14.66 2.80
C GLN A 30 -6.61 15.11 4.09
N VAL A 31 -5.29 15.07 4.08
CA VAL A 31 -4.43 15.50 5.19
C VAL A 31 -3.45 16.52 4.65
N ASN A 32 -3.33 17.64 5.35
CA ASN A 32 -2.31 18.65 5.06
C ASN A 32 -1.03 18.28 5.82
N GLY A 33 0.05 18.02 5.09
CA GLY A 33 1.37 17.77 5.67
C GLY A 33 2.39 18.84 5.29
N PRO A 34 3.62 18.74 5.83
CA PRO A 34 4.71 19.67 5.52
C PRO A 34 5.04 19.75 4.02
N ASN A 35 4.83 18.65 3.30
CA ASN A 35 5.13 18.51 1.87
C ASN A 35 3.89 18.66 0.98
N GLY A 36 2.82 19.27 1.50
CA GLY A 36 1.56 19.48 0.79
C GLY A 36 0.43 18.53 1.23
N THR A 37 -0.70 18.65 0.55
CA THR A 37 -1.91 17.86 0.81
C THR A 37 -1.80 16.48 0.17
N PHE A 38 -2.12 15.44 0.94
CA PHE A 38 -2.14 14.06 0.47
C PHE A 38 -3.38 13.31 0.97
N ILE A 39 -3.71 12.21 0.32
CA ILE A 39 -4.81 11.32 0.75
C ILE A 39 -4.25 10.34 1.78
N SER A 40 -4.96 10.20 2.90
CA SER A 40 -4.76 9.13 3.86
C SER A 40 -6.04 8.33 3.99
N CYS A 41 -5.90 7.02 4.19
CA CYS A 41 -7.00 6.13 4.49
C CYS A 41 -6.56 5.03 5.46
N VAL A 42 -7.50 4.23 5.91
CA VAL A 42 -7.25 3.04 6.72
C VAL A 42 -7.50 1.82 5.84
N VAL A 43 -6.57 0.87 5.88
CA VAL A 43 -6.72 -0.46 5.27
C VAL A 43 -6.66 -1.50 6.37
N ASN A 44 -7.74 -2.25 6.56
CA ASN A 44 -7.77 -3.41 7.44
C ASN A 44 -7.42 -4.65 6.62
N GLY A 45 -6.14 -5.01 6.60
CA GLY A 45 -5.62 -6.16 5.87
C GLY A 45 -6.11 -7.47 6.47
N LEU A 46 -6.54 -8.38 5.61
CA LEU A 46 -7.11 -9.68 6.00
C LEU A 46 -6.02 -10.74 6.14
N SER A 47 -6.16 -11.58 7.16
CA SER A 47 -5.38 -12.81 7.36
C SER A 47 -6.25 -13.90 7.99
N GLY A 48 -5.77 -15.14 7.97
CA GLY A 48 -6.49 -16.28 8.55
C GLY A 48 -7.57 -16.90 7.63
N PRO A 49 -8.38 -17.82 8.17
CA PRO A 49 -9.43 -18.52 7.43
C PRO A 49 -10.53 -17.59 6.89
N THR A 50 -11.17 -17.97 5.78
CA THR A 50 -12.20 -17.13 5.14
C THR A 50 -13.50 -17.02 5.95
N ASP A 51 -13.76 -17.98 6.82
CA ASP A 51 -14.87 -18.01 7.78
C ASP A 51 -14.52 -17.40 9.14
N ASN A 52 -13.25 -17.09 9.40
CA ASN A 52 -12.76 -16.47 10.64
C ASN A 52 -11.59 -15.51 10.38
N ALA A 53 -11.86 -14.45 9.62
CA ALA A 53 -10.84 -13.50 9.22
C ALA A 53 -10.31 -12.67 10.40
N SER A 54 -9.00 -12.54 10.46
CA SER A 54 -8.29 -11.59 11.33
C SER A 54 -7.95 -10.31 10.57
N TYR A 55 -7.87 -9.20 11.29
CA TYR A 55 -7.67 -7.87 10.70
C TYR A 55 -6.44 -7.19 11.29
N THR A 56 -5.55 -6.75 10.41
CA THR A 56 -4.43 -5.88 10.76
C THR A 56 -4.67 -4.49 10.21
N ARG A 57 -4.81 -3.49 11.08
CA ARG A 57 -5.04 -2.10 10.70
C ARG A 57 -3.76 -1.44 10.21
N PHE A 58 -3.81 -0.84 9.02
CA PHE A 58 -2.79 0.05 8.50
C PHE A 58 -3.35 1.45 8.30
N ASP A 59 -2.68 2.46 8.86
CA ASP A 59 -2.92 3.87 8.51
C ASP A 59 -2.03 4.21 7.31
N VAL A 60 -2.63 4.34 6.13
CA VAL A 60 -1.88 4.45 4.88
C VAL A 60 -1.89 5.87 4.31
N THR A 61 -0.78 6.24 3.69
CA THR A 61 -0.68 7.39 2.78
C THR A 61 -0.77 6.89 1.35
N VAL A 62 -1.65 7.45 0.54
CA VAL A 62 -1.79 7.05 -0.87
C VAL A 62 -0.72 7.73 -1.71
N ALA A 63 0.02 6.94 -2.50
CA ALA A 63 1.13 7.41 -3.31
C ALA A 63 0.85 7.22 -4.80
N GLY A 64 1.17 8.25 -5.59
CA GLY A 64 0.99 8.21 -7.04
C GLY A 64 -0.41 8.63 -7.49
N LYS A 65 -0.51 9.15 -8.71
CA LYS A 65 -1.75 9.71 -9.28
C LYS A 65 -2.83 8.65 -9.47
N GLU A 66 -2.44 7.46 -9.92
CA GLU A 66 -3.37 6.36 -10.20
C GLU A 66 -4.05 5.85 -8.92
N ALA A 67 -3.27 5.44 -7.92
CA ALA A 67 -3.81 4.99 -6.63
C ALA A 67 -4.66 6.08 -5.97
N SER A 68 -4.23 7.35 -6.04
CA SER A 68 -4.99 8.50 -5.51
C SER A 68 -6.35 8.65 -6.20
N SER A 69 -6.41 8.54 -7.52
CA SER A 69 -7.65 8.61 -8.30
C SER A 69 -8.61 7.47 -7.93
N LEU A 70 -8.10 6.25 -7.83
CA LEU A 70 -8.88 5.07 -7.46
C LEU A 70 -9.45 5.16 -6.04
N ILE A 71 -8.66 5.61 -5.07
CA ILE A 71 -9.13 5.77 -3.68
C ILE A 71 -10.16 6.89 -3.59
N ASN A 72 -9.98 8.03 -4.27
CA ASN A 72 -10.99 9.09 -4.28
C ASN A 72 -12.34 8.63 -4.85
N ARG A 73 -12.34 7.77 -5.88
CA ARG A 73 -13.59 7.18 -6.43
C ARG A 73 -14.33 6.32 -5.41
N CYS A 74 -13.65 5.84 -4.36
CA CYS A 74 -14.27 5.06 -3.29
C CYS A 74 -14.87 5.93 -2.18
N GLN A 75 -14.59 7.24 -2.13
CA GLN A 75 -14.99 8.14 -1.03
C GLN A 75 -16.48 8.00 -0.69
N LYS A 76 -17.37 8.20 -1.68
CA LYS A 76 -18.82 8.09 -1.47
C LYS A 76 -19.24 6.75 -0.86
N SER A 77 -18.63 5.65 -1.32
CA SER A 77 -18.98 4.31 -0.80
C SER A 77 -18.50 4.11 0.62
N VAL A 78 -17.34 4.67 0.98
CA VAL A 78 -16.84 4.66 2.36
C VAL A 78 -17.70 5.55 3.26
N ASP A 79 -18.09 6.74 2.80
CA ASP A 79 -18.95 7.68 3.55
C ASP A 79 -20.36 7.11 3.78
N GLU A 80 -20.86 6.30 2.86
CA GLU A 80 -22.13 5.55 2.96
C GLU A 80 -21.99 4.20 3.68
N ASP A 81 -20.86 3.95 4.35
CA ASP A 81 -20.54 2.72 5.11
C ASP A 81 -20.69 1.41 4.29
N LYS A 82 -20.48 1.47 2.98
CA LYS A 82 -20.46 0.28 2.12
C LYS A 82 -19.16 -0.48 2.32
N LYS A 83 -19.23 -1.81 2.21
CA LYS A 83 -18.06 -2.69 2.23
C LYS A 83 -17.20 -2.48 0.98
N VAL A 84 -16.13 -1.68 1.10
CA VAL A 84 -15.12 -1.49 0.05
C VAL A 84 -13.94 -2.41 0.32
N LEU A 85 -13.78 -3.47 -0.48
CA LEU A 85 -12.66 -4.41 -0.40
C LEU A 85 -11.70 -4.16 -1.55
N ILE A 86 -10.41 -4.05 -1.26
CA ILE A 86 -9.38 -3.79 -2.26
C ILE A 86 -8.30 -4.87 -2.24
N GLY A 87 -7.76 -5.21 -3.42
CA GLY A 87 -6.44 -5.84 -3.54
C GLY A 87 -5.39 -4.75 -3.64
N PHE A 88 -4.32 -4.83 -2.84
CA PHE A 88 -3.37 -3.74 -2.68
C PHE A 88 -1.92 -4.19 -2.64
N VAL A 89 -1.03 -3.22 -2.94
CA VAL A 89 0.39 -3.28 -2.59
C VAL A 89 0.73 -2.08 -1.72
N LEU A 90 1.17 -2.35 -0.49
CA LEU A 90 1.76 -1.37 0.41
C LEU A 90 3.28 -1.40 0.28
N SER A 91 3.92 -0.25 0.52
CA SER A 91 5.37 -0.14 0.62
C SER A 91 5.79 0.59 1.88
N ASN A 92 7.06 0.38 2.25
CA ASN A 92 7.72 1.03 3.38
C ASN A 92 6.90 0.95 4.69
N PRO A 93 6.49 -0.26 5.12
CA PRO A 93 5.79 -0.44 6.37
C PRO A 93 6.67 0.02 7.53
N LYS A 94 6.06 0.71 8.49
CA LYS A 94 6.73 1.18 9.71
C LYS A 94 5.76 1.22 10.88
N THR A 95 6.26 1.06 12.07
CA THR A 95 5.53 1.35 13.30
C THR A 95 5.69 2.81 13.67
N ASP A 96 4.65 3.42 14.21
CA ASP A 96 4.69 4.74 14.80
C ASP A 96 3.93 4.74 16.13
N ILE A 97 4.35 5.55 17.08
CA ILE A 97 3.65 5.72 18.35
C ILE A 97 2.91 7.05 18.30
N PHE A 98 1.62 7.03 18.61
CA PHE A 98 0.82 8.25 18.68
C PHE A 98 0.05 8.31 20.00
N THR A 99 -0.19 9.53 20.46
CA THR A 99 -1.00 9.80 21.64
C THR A 99 -2.43 10.07 21.21
N LEU A 100 -3.39 9.45 21.88
CA LEU A 100 -4.80 9.79 21.73
C LEU A 100 -5.04 11.16 22.39
N ASN A 101 -5.49 12.12 21.60
CA ASN A 101 -5.66 13.50 22.08
C ASN A 101 -7.07 13.80 22.62
N SER A 102 -8.01 12.87 22.50
CA SER A 102 -9.42 13.06 22.87
C SER A 102 -10.13 11.73 23.14
N GLY A 103 -11.30 11.80 23.78
CA GLY A 103 -12.09 10.64 24.20
C GLY A 103 -11.70 10.10 25.57
N GLU A 104 -12.32 9.00 25.99
CA GLU A 104 -12.08 8.34 27.29
C GLU A 104 -10.61 7.94 27.48
N HIS A 105 -9.93 7.58 26.38
CA HIS A 105 -8.53 7.15 26.37
C HIS A 105 -7.54 8.28 26.05
N ALA A 106 -7.91 9.54 26.27
CA ALA A 106 -7.01 10.67 26.03
C ALA A 106 -5.74 10.58 26.90
N GLY A 107 -4.57 10.83 26.29
CA GLY A 107 -3.26 10.69 26.91
C GLY A 107 -2.60 9.33 26.72
N GLU A 108 -3.34 8.29 26.30
CA GLU A 108 -2.77 6.97 26.06
C GLU A 108 -1.92 6.93 24.78
N GLN A 109 -0.76 6.26 24.86
CA GLN A 109 0.06 5.95 23.71
C GLN A 109 -0.42 4.65 23.04
N ARG A 110 -0.52 4.68 21.72
CA ARG A 110 -0.89 3.53 20.88
C ARG A 110 0.12 3.37 19.76
N VAL A 111 0.29 2.13 19.30
CA VAL A 111 1.09 1.81 18.13
C VAL A 111 0.19 1.85 16.89
N SER A 112 0.66 2.50 15.83
CA SER A 112 0.06 2.50 14.49
C SER A 112 1.01 1.84 13.51
N LEU A 113 0.48 0.94 12.67
CA LEU A 113 1.19 0.46 11.50
C LEU A 113 0.93 1.43 10.35
N LYS A 114 1.97 2.13 9.92
CA LYS A 114 1.92 3.07 8.80
C LYS A 114 2.55 2.45 7.57
N ALA A 115 1.99 2.72 6.40
CA ALA A 115 2.56 2.30 5.12
C ALA A 115 2.15 3.24 3.99
N ARG A 116 2.70 3.04 2.79
CA ARG A 116 2.29 3.75 1.59
C ARG A 116 1.51 2.83 0.67
N LEU A 117 0.29 3.20 0.29
CA LEU A 117 -0.43 2.50 -0.76
C LEU A 117 0.13 2.93 -2.10
N ILE A 118 0.83 2.01 -2.79
CA ILE A 118 1.49 2.29 -4.06
C ILE A 118 0.77 1.67 -5.26
N LYS A 119 -0.09 0.68 -5.03
CA LYS A 119 -0.88 0.03 -6.08
C LYS A 119 -2.20 -0.49 -5.53
N VAL A 120 -3.25 -0.39 -6.35
CA VAL A 120 -4.52 -1.08 -6.16
C VAL A 120 -4.70 -2.04 -7.33
N ASP A 121 -4.82 -3.34 -7.07
CA ASP A 121 -4.94 -4.36 -8.12
C ASP A 121 -6.40 -4.55 -8.56
N TRP A 122 -7.36 -4.39 -7.65
CA TRP A 122 -8.80 -4.45 -7.94
C TRP A 122 -9.59 -3.85 -6.78
N ILE A 123 -10.84 -3.47 -7.03
CA ILE A 123 -11.77 -2.91 -6.04
C ILE A 123 -13.10 -3.65 -6.15
N LYS A 124 -13.66 -4.03 -5.01
CA LYS A 124 -15.03 -4.51 -4.86
C LYS A 124 -15.82 -3.57 -3.94
N ILE A 125 -17.07 -3.29 -4.31
CA ILE A 125 -18.03 -2.59 -3.46
C ILE A 125 -19.20 -3.55 -3.23
N GLY A 126 -19.37 -4.01 -1.99
CA GLY A 126 -20.24 -5.15 -1.70
C GLY A 126 -19.74 -6.41 -2.42
N GLN A 127 -20.57 -6.97 -3.30
CA GLN A 127 -20.21 -8.15 -4.11
C GLN A 127 -19.68 -7.79 -5.50
N GLU A 128 -19.88 -6.55 -5.96
CA GLU A 128 -19.55 -6.12 -7.32
C GLU A 128 -18.08 -5.72 -7.43
N LYS A 129 -17.38 -6.26 -8.43
CA LYS A 129 -16.01 -5.83 -8.76
C LYS A 129 -16.07 -4.66 -9.75
N VAL A 130 -15.75 -3.46 -9.26
CA VAL A 130 -15.89 -2.19 -9.99
C VAL A 130 -14.59 -1.71 -10.65
N TYR A 131 -13.47 -2.36 -10.33
CA TYR A 131 -12.17 -2.08 -10.94
C TYR A 131 -11.27 -3.32 -10.88
N GLN A 132 -10.46 -3.51 -11.92
CA GLN A 132 -9.38 -4.48 -11.97
C GLN A 132 -8.25 -3.90 -12.84
N ALA A 133 -7.04 -3.89 -12.31
CA ALA A 133 -5.85 -3.47 -13.05
C ALA A 133 -5.55 -4.47 -14.16
N GLU A 134 -5.06 -3.97 -15.30
CA GLU A 134 -4.47 -4.81 -16.32
C GLU A 134 -3.22 -5.49 -15.76
N LYS A 135 -3.04 -6.78 -16.01
CA LYS A 135 -1.85 -7.50 -15.56
C LYS A 135 -0.64 -6.95 -16.31
N SER A 136 0.18 -6.17 -15.61
CA SER A 136 1.54 -5.87 -16.08
C SER A 136 2.40 -7.09 -15.74
N ASP A 137 2.78 -7.88 -16.74
CA ASP A 137 3.76 -8.97 -16.61
C ASP A 137 5.15 -8.37 -16.35
N SER A 138 5.36 -7.89 -15.13
CA SER A 138 6.69 -7.58 -14.61
C SER A 138 7.21 -8.84 -13.93
N THR A 139 7.52 -9.85 -14.73
CA THR A 139 8.33 -10.99 -14.30
C THR A 139 9.69 -10.42 -13.88
N PRO A 140 10.18 -10.65 -12.64
CA PRO A 140 11.59 -10.44 -12.35
C PRO A 140 12.42 -11.19 -13.40
N PRO A 141 13.60 -10.70 -13.81
CA PRO A 141 14.46 -11.42 -14.73
C PRO A 141 14.66 -12.85 -14.19
N GLN A 142 14.19 -13.87 -14.93
CA GLN A 142 14.57 -15.24 -14.65
C GLN A 142 16.06 -15.34 -14.97
N GLN A 143 16.90 -15.19 -13.93
CA GLN A 143 18.28 -15.67 -14.02
C GLN A 143 18.20 -17.19 -14.11
N GLY A 144 18.72 -17.73 -15.20
CA GLY A 144 18.78 -19.16 -15.44
C GLY A 144 19.37 -19.88 -14.22
N SER A 145 18.72 -20.95 -13.81
CA SER A 145 19.14 -21.79 -12.70
C SER A 145 20.43 -22.53 -13.06
N ALA A 146 21.58 -21.91 -12.81
CA ALA A 146 22.78 -22.67 -12.51
C ALA A 146 22.59 -23.27 -11.12
N GLN A 147 22.56 -24.59 -10.99
CA GLN A 147 22.53 -25.24 -9.69
C GLN A 147 23.81 -24.86 -8.92
N GLN A 148 23.71 -23.92 -7.99
CA GLN A 148 24.80 -23.66 -7.06
C GLN A 148 24.87 -24.82 -6.05
N GLN A 149 26.01 -25.53 -6.04
CA GLN A 149 26.35 -26.43 -4.95
C GLN A 149 26.76 -25.58 -3.75
N TYR A 150 25.96 -25.63 -2.68
CA TYR A 150 26.26 -24.99 -1.41
C TYR A 150 27.13 -25.89 -0.54
N ALA A 151 28.00 -25.30 0.28
CA ALA A 151 28.79 -26.05 1.25
C ALA A 151 27.90 -26.59 2.38
N GLU A 152 28.30 -27.68 3.02
CA GLU A 152 27.50 -28.46 3.99
C GLU A 152 26.99 -27.67 5.22
N ASN A 153 27.60 -26.52 5.54
CA ASN A 153 27.21 -25.62 6.64
C ASN A 153 26.75 -24.23 6.15
N SER A 154 26.13 -24.15 4.98
CA SER A 154 25.57 -22.89 4.46
C SER A 154 24.19 -22.66 5.09
N PHE A 155 23.94 -21.48 5.67
CA PHE A 155 22.62 -21.03 6.14
C PHE A 155 21.81 -20.41 5.00
#